data_AF-A0AAW2XQC2-F1
#
_entry.id   AF-A0AAW2XQC2-F1
#
_cell.length_a   1.000
_cell.length_b   1.000
_cell.length_c   1.000
_cell.angle_alpha   90.00
_cell.angle_beta   90.00
_cell.angle_gamma   90.00
#
_symmetry.space_group_name_H-M   'P 1'
#
loop_
_entity.id
_entity.type
_entity.pdbx_description
1 polymer ?
#
loop_
_entity_poly.entity_id
_entity_poly.type
_entity_poly.pdbx_seq_one_letter_code
_entity_poly.pdbx_strand_id
1 'polypeptide(L)'
;MAERSSVQEQGIKMFFFVEKLEDLQARLENDTYIDVILQSLPLSYDSFIINFNMNGLSKSAHELINMLIQFMATTKKSKPVVKFGKASTSK
;
A
#
# COMPACT_ATOMS: atom_id res chain seq x y z
N MET A 1 8.35 -23.20 -0.91
CA MET A 1 7.85 -23.16 0.48
C MET A 1 7.83 -21.71 0.94
N ALA A 2 6.90 -21.34 1.83
CA ALA A 2 6.74 -20.02 2.49
C ALA A 2 5.67 -19.03 1.95
N GLU A 3 4.51 -19.50 1.47
CA GLU A 3 3.32 -18.63 1.35
C GLU A 3 2.52 -18.51 2.67
N ARG A 4 2.93 -19.21 3.73
CA ARG A 4 2.24 -19.23 5.04
C ARG A 4 2.83 -18.25 6.06
N SER A 5 4.07 -17.80 5.85
CA SER A 5 4.70 -16.76 6.69
C SER A 5 4.37 -15.34 6.26
N SER A 6 3.92 -15.13 5.02
CA SER A 6 3.75 -13.78 4.48
C SER A 6 2.59 -13.01 5.12
N VAL A 7 1.54 -13.70 5.58
CA VAL A 7 0.34 -13.02 6.13
C VAL A 7 0.60 -12.47 7.54
N GLN A 8 1.27 -13.24 8.39
CA GLN A 8 1.64 -12.79 9.73
C GLN A 8 2.75 -11.74 9.68
N GLU A 9 3.75 -11.94 8.82
CA GLU A 9 4.83 -10.97 8.62
C GLU A 9 4.29 -9.64 8.04
N GLN A 10 3.34 -9.70 7.10
CA GLN A 10 2.67 -8.49 6.61
C GLN A 10 1.80 -7.81 7.68
N GLY A 11 1.13 -8.59 8.54
CA GLY A 11 0.34 -8.05 9.64
C GLY A 11 1.19 -7.29 10.67
N ILE A 12 2.36 -7.86 11.03
CA ILE A 12 3.32 -7.21 11.94
C ILE A 12 3.90 -5.94 11.30
N LYS A 13 4.25 -5.98 10.00
CA LYS A 13 4.72 -4.80 9.27
C LYS A 13 3.65 -3.70 9.21
N MET A 14 2.37 -4.07 9.05
CA MET A 14 1.25 -3.14 9.08
C MET A 14 1.11 -2.48 10.46
N PHE A 15 1.14 -3.27 11.54
CA PHE A 15 1.01 -2.74 12.90
C PHE A 15 2.13 -1.74 13.22
N PHE A 16 3.38 -2.13 12.94
CA PHE A 16 4.53 -1.26 13.17
C PHE A 16 4.51 0.01 12.30
N PHE A 17 3.99 -0.10 11.08
CA PHE A 17 3.79 1.06 10.22
C PHE A 17 2.77 2.03 10.83
N VAL A 18 1.61 1.52 11.28
CA VAL A 18 0.57 2.33 11.94
C VAL A 18 1.09 2.98 13.24
N GLU A 19 1.85 2.27 14.07
CA GLU A 19 2.46 2.87 15.28
C GLU A 19 3.42 4.01 14.93
N LYS A 20 4.26 3.83 13.90
CA LYS A 20 5.15 4.89 13.42
C LYS A 20 4.40 6.10 12.88
N LEU A 21 3.28 5.85 12.23
CA LEU A 21 2.40 6.91 11.74
C LEU A 21 1.84 7.73 12.90
N GLU A 22 1.29 7.11 13.94
CA GLU A 22 0.75 7.83 15.10
C GLU A 22 1.80 8.72 15.80
N ASP A 23 3.04 8.25 16.01
CA ASP A 23 4.11 9.08 16.60
C ASP A 23 4.51 10.25 15.71
N LEU A 24 4.55 10.05 14.39
CA LEU A 24 4.84 11.11 13.42
C LEU A 24 3.73 12.17 13.37
N GLN A 25 2.46 11.76 13.46
CA GLN A 25 1.31 12.66 13.45
C GLN A 25 1.35 13.66 14.62
N ALA A 26 1.83 13.22 15.79
CA ALA A 26 1.92 14.06 16.97
C ALA A 26 2.97 15.18 16.87
N ARG A 27 3.89 15.08 15.91
CA ARG A 27 5.08 15.97 15.79
C ARG A 27 5.05 16.88 14.57
N LEU A 28 4.13 16.66 13.64
CA LEU A 28 4.13 17.30 12.32
C LEU A 28 2.79 17.93 12.00
N GLU A 29 2.82 19.03 11.23
CA GLU A 29 1.60 19.58 10.63
C GLU A 29 1.03 18.62 9.58
N ASN A 30 -0.29 18.64 9.40
CA ASN A 30 -1.03 17.65 8.59
C ASN A 30 -0.43 17.45 7.18
N ASP A 31 -0.09 18.53 6.48
CA ASP A 31 0.40 18.46 5.11
C ASP A 31 1.82 17.87 5.06
N THR A 32 2.70 18.30 5.98
CA THR A 32 4.04 17.72 6.11
C THR A 32 3.98 16.24 6.48
N TYR A 33 3.03 15.88 7.35
CA TYR A 33 2.83 14.50 7.76
C TYR A 33 2.35 13.62 6.59
N ILE A 34 1.43 14.12 5.75
CA ILE A 34 0.99 13.46 4.51
C ILE A 34 2.19 13.22 3.58
N ASP A 35 3.03 14.23 3.35
CA ASP A 35 4.20 14.12 2.49
C ASP A 35 5.18 13.05 3.00
N VAL A 36 5.45 13.05 4.31
CA VAL A 36 6.33 12.05 4.95
C VAL A 36 5.76 10.64 4.81
N ILE A 37 4.44 10.46 4.95
CA ILE A 37 3.80 9.16 4.71
C ILE A 37 4.06 8.70 3.29
N LEU A 38 3.73 9.54 2.29
CA LEU A 38 3.86 9.18 0.88
C LEU A 38 5.29 8.83 0.49
N GLN A 39 6.28 9.57 1.01
CA GLN A 39 7.71 9.30 0.78
C GLN A 39 8.21 8.04 1.49
N SER A 40 7.59 7.64 2.60
CA SER A 40 7.97 6.46 3.37
C SER A 40 7.42 5.15 2.79
N LEU A 41 6.52 5.23 1.81
CA LEU A 41 5.92 4.05 1.19
C LEU A 41 6.92 3.32 0.27
N PRO A 42 6.93 1.98 0.27
CA PRO A 42 7.70 1.19 -0.70
C PRO A 42 7.21 1.41 -2.14
N LEU A 43 8.08 1.17 -3.12
CA LEU A 43 7.77 1.21 -4.57
C LEU A 43 6.55 0.37 -4.98
N SER A 44 6.20 -0.68 -4.22
CA SER A 44 4.97 -1.46 -4.47
C SER A 44 3.68 -0.67 -4.34
N TYR A 45 3.74 0.54 -3.77
CA TYR A 45 2.62 1.46 -3.57
C TYR A 45 2.57 2.60 -4.60
N ASP A 46 3.41 2.57 -5.64
CA ASP A 46 3.43 3.63 -6.68
C ASP A 46 2.04 3.86 -7.30
N SER A 47 1.27 2.79 -7.54
CA SER A 47 -0.09 2.90 -8.09
C SER A 47 -1.05 3.59 -7.12
N PHE A 48 -0.85 3.42 -5.81
CA PHE A 48 -1.58 4.13 -4.78
C PHE A 48 -1.21 5.61 -4.78
N ILE A 49 0.09 5.95 -4.83
CA ILE A 49 0.58 7.33 -4.82
C ILE A 49 0.07 8.09 -6.05
N ILE A 50 0.15 7.49 -7.24
CA ILE A 50 -0.38 8.09 -8.47
C ILE A 50 -1.88 8.34 -8.33
N ASN A 51 -2.64 7.36 -7.83
CA ASN A 51 -4.08 7.49 -7.65
C ASN A 51 -4.45 8.56 -6.61
N PHE A 52 -3.67 8.67 -5.52
CA PHE A 52 -3.84 9.69 -4.49
C PHE A 52 -3.61 11.09 -5.06
N ASN A 53 -2.47 11.30 -5.73
CA ASN A 53 -2.10 12.58 -6.32
C ASN A 53 -3.07 13.02 -7.42
N MET A 54 -3.54 12.08 -8.25
CA MET A 54 -4.40 12.37 -9.40
C MET A 54 -5.83 12.68 -9.00
N ASN A 55 -6.37 12.03 -7.97
CA ASN A 55 -7.76 12.26 -7.57
C ASN A 55 -7.91 13.38 -6.52
N GLY A 56 -6.80 13.87 -5.94
CA GLY A 56 -6.84 14.95 -4.93
C GLY A 56 -7.72 14.63 -3.71
N LEU A 57 -7.80 13.36 -3.32
CA LEU A 57 -8.90 12.83 -2.50
C LEU A 57 -8.77 13.00 -1.00
N SER A 58 -7.61 13.33 -0.46
CA SER A 58 -7.44 13.37 1.00
C SER A 58 -7.06 14.75 1.48
N LYS A 59 -7.92 15.28 2.35
CA LYS A 59 -7.69 16.55 3.05
C LYS A 59 -7.08 16.33 4.43
N SER A 60 -7.04 15.08 4.89
CA SER A 60 -6.53 14.72 6.21
C SER A 60 -5.67 13.46 6.19
N ALA A 61 -4.69 13.40 7.08
CA ALA A 61 -3.84 12.23 7.24
C ALA A 61 -4.62 10.96 7.64
N HIS A 62 -5.72 11.11 8.39
CA HIS A 62 -6.59 9.98 8.75
C HIS A 62 -7.25 9.32 7.53
N GLU A 63 -7.70 10.11 6.55
CA GLU A 63 -8.24 9.58 5.30
C GLU A 63 -7.17 8.82 4.50
N LEU A 64 -5.96 9.39 4.41
CA LEU A 64 -4.82 8.73 3.77
C LEU A 64 -4.52 7.36 4.40
N ILE A 65 -4.49 7.28 5.73
CA ILE A 65 -4.26 6.03 6.47
C ILE A 65 -5.37 5.01 6.18
N ASN A 66 -6.63 5.44 6.18
CA ASN A 66 -7.75 4.56 5.86
C ASN A 66 -7.67 4.03 4.42
N MET A 67 -7.29 4.87 3.46
CA MET A 67 -7.11 4.45 2.06
C MET A 67 -5.94 3.45 1.92
N LEU A 68 -4.84 3.65 2.66
CA LEU A 68 -3.72 2.71 2.70
C LEU A 68 -4.15 1.34 3.23
N ILE A 69 -4.89 1.31 4.34
CA ILE A 69 -5.42 0.06 4.92
C ILE A 69 -6.32 -0.68 3.89
N GLN A 70 -7.19 0.06 3.19
CA GLN A 70 -8.06 -0.52 2.16
C GLN A 70 -7.28 -1.03 0.94
N PHE A 71 -6.28 -0.28 0.47
CA PHE A 71 -5.42 -0.69 -0.63
C PHE A 71 -4.67 -1.99 -0.30
N MET A 72 -4.16 -2.10 0.93
CA MET A 72 -3.49 -3.31 1.42
C MET A 72 -4.45 -4.50 1.58
N ALA A 73 -5.70 -4.25 1.98
CA ALA A 73 -6.72 -5.31 2.08
C ALA A 73 -7.17 -5.81 0.70
N THR A 74 -7.20 -4.94 -0.32
CA THR A 74 -7.65 -5.26 -1.68
C THR A 74 -6.55 -5.91 -2.52
N THR A 75 -5.30 -5.48 -2.37
CA THR A 75 -4.13 -6.10 -3.04
C THR A 75 -3.89 -7.56 -2.61
N LYS A 76 -4.38 -7.98 -1.44
CA LYS A 76 -4.42 -9.41 -1.04
C LYS A 76 -5.28 -10.31 -1.95
N LYS A 77 -6.10 -9.75 -2.86
CA LYS A 77 -6.98 -10.52 -3.75
C LYS A 77 -6.48 -10.68 -5.19
N SER A 78 -5.43 -9.98 -5.63
CA SER A 78 -4.91 -10.17 -6.99
C SER A 78 -3.70 -11.09 -7.01
N LYS A 79 -3.94 -12.40 -7.13
CA LYS A 79 -2.95 -13.28 -7.75
C LYS A 79 -2.77 -12.84 -9.22
N PRO A 80 -1.55 -12.89 -9.77
CA PRO A 80 -1.30 -12.48 -11.15
C PRO A 80 -1.91 -13.54 -12.07
N VAL A 81 -3.01 -13.23 -12.75
CA VAL A 81 -3.44 -14.00 -13.92
C VAL A 81 -2.74 -13.42 -15.14
N VAL A 82 -1.42 -13.52 -15.17
CA VAL A 82 -0.73 -13.58 -16.47
C VAL A 82 -0.67 -15.06 -16.81
N LYS A 83 -1.76 -15.55 -17.40
CA LYS A 83 -1.70 -16.75 -18.22
C LYS A 83 -0.79 -16.38 -19.40
N PHE A 84 0.48 -16.74 -19.32
CA PHE A 84 1.33 -16.81 -20.51
C PHE A 84 0.62 -17.75 -21.49
N GLY A 85 0.09 -17.20 -22.56
CA GLY A 85 -0.60 -17.95 -23.60
C GLY A 85 0.35 -19.02 -24.12
N LYS A 86 -0.01 -20.29 -23.93
CA LYS A 86 0.49 -21.36 -24.80
C LYS A 86 -0.06 -21.07 -26.18
N ALA A 87 0.75 -20.46 -27.04
CA ALA A 87 0.48 -20.35 -28.46
C ALA A 87 1.76 -20.69 -29.22
N SER A 88 1.77 -21.91 -29.76
CA SER A 88 2.47 -22.42 -30.96
C SER A 88 2.22 -23.94 -30.92
N THR A 89 1.27 -24.57 -31.65
CA THR A 89 1.10 -24.66 -33.12
C THR A 89 2.47 -24.73 -33.81
N SER A 90 2.82 -25.73 -34.62
CA SER A 90 2.04 -26.56 -35.52
C SER A 90 2.94 -27.72 -36.01
N LYS A 91 2.28 -28.86 -36.27
CA LYS A 91 2.50 -29.88 -37.32
C LYS A 91 3.87 -30.55 -37.49
#